data_AF-A0A9Q7X5E4-F1
#
_entry.id   AF-A0A9Q7X5E4-F1
#
_cell.length_a   1.000
_cell.length_b   1.000
_cell.length_c   1.000
_cell.angle_alpha   90.00
_cell.angle_beta   90.00
_cell.angle_gamma   90.00
#
_symmetry.space_group_name_H-M   'P 1'
#
loop_
_entity.id
_entity.type
_entity.pdbx_description
1 polymer ?
#
loop_
_entity_poly.entity_id
_entity_poly.type
_entity_poly.pdbx_seq_one_letter_code
_entity_poly.pdbx_strand_id
1 'polypeptide(L)'
;MAANRLGNIQGHISGDNGISQAALAVWSAVPQAPEDAIFKLTASYKADTYDKKVNLGVGAYRDNNGKPYVLPSVKKAQADLIADETVDHEYLNITGLPEFTSAAAKLILGADSPAIAENRVASVQTISGTGANHLGAVFLQRFYQYQAFGVDRQIYISNPTWANHKAIFNTVGIKPVDYPYYDAKTIALDFEGFTSTLKQAKNQSVFLLHACAHNPTGVDPTQEQWKQIADIFVEKAHFAFFDCAYQGFASGDLDRDAWAVRHFVSRKSIPLLICQSFAKNAGLYGERVGALHVVSATPEQNAAVFSQLAAIQRSEISNPPAFGARVVKMILTDPSLFAQWQKDVQEMAGRIITMRQSLFDLLTKKFQTPGNWDHILKQIGMFTFLGLNTNQCKRMLEEGHIYLTANSRISMAGLTTNNVEYVASWIDKVVRDNK
;
A
#
# COMPACT_ATOMS: atom_id res chain seq x y z
N MET A 1 -5.03 -63.34 6.62
CA MET A 1 -6.38 -63.20 6.03
C MET A 1 -7.46 -62.80 7.04
N ALA A 2 -7.42 -63.22 8.31
CA ALA A 2 -8.42 -62.83 9.32
C ALA A 2 -8.28 -61.37 9.81
N ALA A 3 -7.05 -60.83 9.90
CA ALA A 3 -6.80 -59.45 10.33
C ALA A 3 -7.39 -58.38 9.37
N ASN A 4 -7.36 -58.65 8.06
CA ASN A 4 -7.98 -57.77 7.04
C ASN A 4 -9.52 -57.78 7.11
N ARG A 5 -10.14 -58.83 7.63
CA ARG A 5 -11.61 -58.88 7.78
C ARG A 5 -12.09 -58.10 9.01
N LEU A 6 -11.29 -58.03 10.08
CA LEU A 6 -11.59 -57.23 11.26
C LEU A 6 -11.52 -55.72 11.00
N GLY A 7 -10.53 -55.26 10.20
CA GLY A 7 -10.45 -53.86 9.78
C GLY A 7 -11.65 -53.40 8.95
N ASN A 8 -12.18 -54.28 8.09
CA ASN A 8 -13.36 -53.98 7.27
C ASN A 8 -14.67 -53.93 8.08
N ILE A 9 -14.77 -54.68 9.19
CA ILE A 9 -15.97 -54.65 10.05
C ILE A 9 -15.95 -53.42 10.96
N GLN A 10 -14.76 -52.96 11.37
CA GLN A 10 -14.62 -51.79 12.24
C GLN A 10 -15.02 -50.48 11.54
N GLY A 11 -14.74 -50.36 10.23
CA GLY A 11 -15.19 -49.23 9.40
C GLY A 11 -16.69 -49.18 9.12
N HIS A 12 -17.45 -50.23 9.46
CA HIS A 12 -18.92 -50.25 9.31
C HIS A 12 -19.68 -49.92 10.61
N ILE A 13 -19.00 -49.88 11.76
CA ILE A 13 -19.64 -49.69 13.08
C ILE A 13 -19.31 -48.32 13.70
N SER A 14 -18.15 -47.74 13.40
CA SER A 14 -17.95 -46.30 13.55
C SER A 14 -18.53 -45.60 12.33
N GLY A 15 -19.22 -44.47 12.51
CA GLY A 15 -19.67 -43.59 11.42
C GLY A 15 -18.48 -43.02 10.63
N ASP A 16 -17.81 -43.90 9.90
CA ASP A 16 -16.65 -43.63 9.09
C ASP A 16 -17.19 -43.04 7.79
N ASN A 17 -16.97 -41.75 7.56
CA ASN A 17 -17.53 -40.99 6.43
C ASN A 17 -17.01 -41.46 5.05
N GLY A 18 -16.52 -42.70 4.92
CA GLY A 18 -15.98 -43.27 3.69
C GLY A 18 -14.70 -42.59 3.20
N ILE A 19 -14.03 -41.81 4.05
CA ILE A 19 -12.83 -41.05 3.67
C ILE A 19 -11.61 -41.97 3.83
N SER A 20 -10.88 -42.20 2.74
CA SER A 20 -9.68 -43.04 2.78
C SER A 20 -8.58 -42.42 3.64
N GLN A 21 -7.77 -43.27 4.29
CA GLN A 21 -6.59 -42.82 5.05
C GLN A 21 -5.62 -42.01 4.18
N ALA A 22 -5.51 -42.37 2.90
CA ALA A 22 -4.73 -41.60 1.94
C ALA A 22 -5.26 -40.17 1.79
N ALA A 23 -6.58 -39.97 1.74
CA ALA A 23 -7.21 -38.65 1.66
C ALA A 23 -7.02 -37.82 2.94
N LEU A 24 -7.09 -38.44 4.12
CA LEU A 24 -6.82 -37.77 5.40
C LEU A 24 -5.36 -37.31 5.50
N ALA A 25 -4.43 -38.11 5.00
CA ALA A 25 -3.00 -37.83 5.08
C ALA A 25 -2.58 -36.61 4.25
N VAL A 26 -3.21 -36.37 3.08
CA VAL A 26 -2.75 -35.36 2.08
C VAL A 26 -2.53 -33.98 2.70
N TRP A 27 -3.44 -33.53 3.57
CA TRP A 27 -3.42 -32.17 4.13
C TRP A 27 -3.16 -32.13 5.64
N SER A 28 -2.89 -33.28 6.27
CA SER A 28 -2.75 -33.42 7.72
C SER A 28 -1.63 -32.57 8.33
N ALA A 29 -0.60 -32.25 7.55
CA ALA A 29 0.54 -31.43 7.98
C ALA A 29 0.42 -29.94 7.63
N VAL A 30 -0.66 -29.51 6.95
CA VAL A 30 -0.85 -28.10 6.59
C VAL A 30 -1.26 -27.32 7.85
N PRO A 31 -0.42 -26.39 8.35
CA PRO A 31 -0.77 -25.61 9.52
C PRO A 31 -1.85 -24.59 9.19
N GLN A 32 -2.72 -24.29 10.16
CA GLN A 32 -3.64 -23.16 10.03
C GLN A 32 -2.83 -21.85 9.99
N ALA A 33 -3.03 -21.05 8.94
CA ALA A 33 -2.38 -19.76 8.81
C ALA A 33 -2.88 -18.78 9.89
N PRO A 34 -2.00 -17.90 10.42
CA PRO A 34 -2.42 -16.83 11.30
C PRO A 34 -3.33 -15.83 10.55
N GLU A 35 -4.35 -15.30 11.24
CA GLU A 35 -5.20 -14.26 10.67
C GLU A 35 -4.43 -12.94 10.45
N ASP A 36 -4.75 -12.22 9.38
CA ASP A 36 -4.24 -10.86 9.18
C ASP A 36 -4.83 -9.91 10.25
N ALA A 37 -3.96 -9.22 10.96
CA ALA A 37 -4.34 -8.36 12.09
C ALA A 37 -5.33 -7.25 11.70
N ILE A 38 -5.26 -6.69 10.49
CA ILE A 38 -6.15 -5.61 10.03
C ILE A 38 -7.52 -6.16 9.65
N PHE A 39 -7.56 -7.33 9.00
CA PHE A 39 -8.82 -7.99 8.69
C PHE A 39 -9.53 -8.49 9.95
N LYS A 40 -8.79 -9.05 10.91
CA LYS A 40 -9.33 -9.41 12.23
C LYS A 40 -9.93 -8.22 12.97
N LEU A 41 -9.22 -7.08 12.98
CA LEU A 41 -9.71 -5.84 13.59
C LEU A 41 -11.01 -5.35 12.93
N THR A 42 -11.10 -5.48 11.60
CA THR A 42 -12.30 -5.12 10.84
C THR A 42 -13.48 -6.03 11.14
N ALA A 43 -13.24 -7.35 11.23
CA ALA A 43 -14.27 -8.32 11.58
C ALA A 43 -14.81 -8.05 12.99
N SER A 44 -13.90 -7.77 13.95
CA SER A 44 -14.26 -7.43 15.33
C SER A 44 -15.11 -6.15 15.39
N TYR A 45 -14.71 -5.09 14.67
CA TYR A 45 -15.50 -3.86 14.56
C TYR A 45 -16.91 -4.12 13.98
N LYS A 46 -17.04 -5.00 12.99
CA LYS A 46 -18.36 -5.32 12.41
C LYS A 46 -19.26 -6.06 13.39
N ALA A 47 -18.70 -6.95 14.21
CA ALA A 47 -19.42 -7.77 15.17
C ALA A 47 -19.88 -7.00 16.43
N ASP A 48 -19.17 -5.93 16.79
CA ASP A 48 -19.50 -5.09 17.94
C ASP A 48 -20.84 -4.37 17.76
N THR A 49 -21.72 -4.38 18.75
CA THR A 49 -23.05 -3.75 18.70
C THR A 49 -23.08 -2.39 19.39
N TYR A 50 -21.97 -1.94 19.99
CA TYR A 50 -21.90 -0.64 20.65
C TYR A 50 -22.13 0.52 19.65
N ASP A 51 -22.95 1.48 20.05
CA ASP A 51 -23.49 2.54 19.18
C ASP A 51 -22.44 3.58 18.78
N LYS A 52 -21.45 3.83 19.64
CA LYS A 52 -20.37 4.81 19.42
C LYS A 52 -19.04 4.17 19.00
N LYS A 53 -19.04 2.90 18.59
CA LYS A 53 -17.82 2.22 18.13
C LYS A 53 -17.18 2.97 16.94
N VAL A 54 -15.86 3.01 16.89
CA VAL A 54 -15.11 3.75 15.86
C VAL A 54 -14.10 2.83 15.17
N ASN A 55 -14.10 2.80 13.83
CA ASN A 55 -13.08 2.08 13.08
C ASN A 55 -11.96 3.02 12.63
N LEU A 56 -10.80 2.92 13.29
CA LEU A 56 -9.57 3.60 12.92
C LEU A 56 -8.51 2.63 12.40
N GLY A 57 -8.86 1.37 12.15
CA GLY A 57 -7.93 0.33 11.75
C GLY A 57 -7.68 0.29 10.26
N VAL A 58 -8.77 0.32 9.48
CA VAL A 58 -8.74 0.08 8.04
C VAL A 58 -8.23 1.30 7.27
N GLY A 59 -7.29 1.07 6.35
CA GLY A 59 -6.81 2.07 5.40
C GLY A 59 -7.74 2.30 4.22
N ALA A 60 -9.01 2.64 4.47
CA ALA A 60 -9.98 2.98 3.43
C ALA A 60 -10.78 4.24 3.79
N TYR A 61 -10.91 5.15 2.83
CA TYR A 61 -11.53 6.44 3.04
C TYR A 61 -13.01 6.28 3.37
N ARG A 62 -13.51 7.16 4.24
CA ARG A 62 -14.91 7.25 4.65
C ARG A 62 -15.40 8.69 4.53
N ASP A 63 -16.68 8.84 4.27
CA ASP A 63 -17.36 10.13 4.36
C ASP A 63 -17.53 10.57 5.83
N ASN A 64 -18.14 11.74 6.05
CA ASN A 64 -18.35 12.27 7.39
C ASN A 64 -19.38 11.47 8.22
N ASN A 65 -20.08 10.52 7.61
CA ASN A 65 -20.99 9.58 8.27
C ASN A 65 -20.32 8.21 8.54
N GLY A 66 -19.01 8.10 8.29
CA GLY A 66 -18.25 6.86 8.48
C GLY A 66 -18.58 5.77 7.44
N LYS A 67 -19.22 6.12 6.31
CA LYS A 67 -19.61 5.18 5.25
C LYS A 67 -18.57 5.14 4.13
N PRO A 68 -18.48 4.02 3.37
CA PRO A 68 -17.69 3.98 2.14
C PRO A 68 -18.10 5.12 1.20
N TYR A 69 -17.11 5.80 0.63
CA TYR A 69 -17.33 6.93 -0.27
C TYR A 69 -16.89 6.55 -1.68
N VAL A 70 -17.83 6.60 -2.62
CA VAL A 70 -17.55 6.42 -4.06
C VAL A 70 -17.46 7.81 -4.68
N LEU A 71 -16.33 8.12 -5.29
CA LEU A 71 -16.01 9.43 -5.84
C LEU A 71 -17.01 9.83 -6.94
N PRO A 72 -17.45 11.10 -7.00
CA PRO A 72 -18.26 11.63 -8.09
C PRO A 72 -17.70 11.32 -9.49
N SER A 73 -16.40 11.52 -9.71
CA SER A 73 -15.72 11.18 -10.97
C SER A 73 -15.87 9.69 -11.34
N VAL A 74 -15.71 8.80 -10.36
CA VAL A 74 -15.84 7.35 -10.53
C VAL A 74 -17.29 6.95 -10.83
N LYS A 75 -18.27 7.50 -10.10
CA LYS A 75 -19.68 7.23 -10.37
C LYS A 75 -20.06 7.61 -11.79
N LYS A 76 -19.61 8.79 -12.25
CA LYS A 76 -19.88 9.26 -13.61
C LYS A 76 -19.20 8.35 -14.64
N ALA A 77 -17.92 8.05 -14.47
CA ALA A 77 -17.17 7.17 -15.38
C ALA A 77 -17.77 5.76 -15.46
N GLN A 78 -18.22 5.19 -14.33
CA GLN A 78 -18.91 3.90 -14.31
C GLN A 78 -20.26 3.95 -15.04
N ALA A 79 -21.06 4.98 -14.81
CA ALA A 79 -22.34 5.14 -15.50
C ALA A 79 -22.16 5.28 -17.01
N ASP A 80 -21.19 6.09 -17.44
CA ASP A 80 -20.85 6.27 -18.85
C ASP A 80 -20.35 4.98 -19.49
N LEU A 81 -19.49 4.24 -18.78
CA LEU A 81 -18.96 2.96 -19.26
C LEU A 81 -20.04 1.89 -19.43
N ILE A 82 -21.03 1.87 -18.52
CA ILE A 82 -22.16 0.92 -18.58
C ILE A 82 -23.14 1.29 -19.70
N ALA A 83 -23.29 2.59 -20.00
CA ALA A 83 -24.18 3.07 -21.05
C ALA A 83 -23.58 2.96 -22.47
N ASP A 84 -22.27 2.72 -22.58
CA ASP A 84 -21.58 2.60 -23.87
C ASP A 84 -21.77 1.20 -24.48
N GLU A 85 -22.65 1.11 -25.49
CA GLU A 85 -22.98 -0.13 -26.20
C GLU A 85 -21.79 -0.73 -26.99
N THR A 86 -20.69 0.02 -27.17
CA THR A 86 -19.50 -0.48 -27.85
C THR A 86 -18.57 -1.27 -26.94
N VAL A 87 -18.81 -1.26 -25.63
CA VAL A 87 -17.96 -1.91 -24.63
C VAL A 87 -18.29 -3.42 -24.56
N ASP A 88 -17.33 -4.24 -24.96
CA ASP A 88 -17.39 -5.71 -24.81
C ASP A 88 -16.76 -6.21 -23.50
N HIS A 89 -16.76 -7.52 -23.29
CA HIS A 89 -16.10 -8.21 -22.17
C HIS A 89 -14.97 -9.14 -22.63
N GLU A 90 -14.35 -8.84 -23.78
CA GLU A 90 -13.25 -9.64 -24.29
C GLU A 90 -11.99 -9.49 -23.43
N TYR A 91 -11.05 -10.43 -23.60
CA TYR A 91 -9.77 -10.38 -22.92
C TYR A 91 -8.99 -9.12 -23.30
N LEU A 92 -8.37 -8.47 -22.30
CA LEU A 92 -7.33 -7.48 -22.56
C LEU A 92 -6.05 -8.16 -23.06
N ASN A 93 -5.16 -7.33 -23.62
CA ASN A 93 -3.77 -7.72 -23.82
C ASN A 93 -3.14 -8.19 -22.50
N ILE A 94 -2.11 -9.04 -22.58
CA ILE A 94 -1.39 -9.58 -21.41
C ILE A 94 -0.90 -8.45 -20.49
N THR A 95 -0.43 -7.34 -21.05
CA THR A 95 0.07 -6.18 -20.31
C THR A 95 -1.03 -5.20 -19.89
N GLY A 96 -2.29 -5.51 -20.20
CA GLY A 96 -3.47 -4.73 -19.88
C GLY A 96 -3.89 -3.74 -20.95
N LEU A 97 -4.71 -2.77 -20.56
CA LEU A 97 -5.27 -1.76 -21.45
C LEU A 97 -4.20 -0.69 -21.78
N PRO A 98 -3.76 -0.53 -23.05
CA PRO A 98 -2.67 0.38 -23.41
C PRO A 98 -2.92 1.85 -23.01
N GLU A 99 -4.13 2.34 -23.19
CA GLU A 99 -4.51 3.72 -22.86
C GLU A 99 -4.48 3.96 -21.35
N PHE A 100 -4.90 2.97 -20.56
CA PHE A 100 -4.78 3.01 -19.10
C PHE A 100 -3.31 3.07 -18.67
N THR A 101 -2.48 2.14 -19.15
CA THR A 101 -1.06 2.07 -18.73
C THR A 101 -0.27 3.31 -19.16
N SER A 102 -0.55 3.87 -20.34
CA SER A 102 0.01 5.14 -20.80
C SER A 102 -0.42 6.33 -19.94
N ALA A 103 -1.71 6.43 -19.62
CA ALA A 103 -2.23 7.50 -18.75
C ALA A 103 -1.69 7.38 -17.31
N ALA A 104 -1.59 6.16 -16.78
CA ALA A 104 -1.02 5.86 -15.48
C ALA A 104 0.47 6.29 -15.39
N ALA A 105 1.26 5.98 -16.42
CA ALA A 105 2.65 6.41 -16.52
C ALA A 105 2.79 7.94 -16.55
N LYS A 106 1.96 8.64 -17.35
CA LYS A 106 1.95 10.11 -17.39
C LYS A 106 1.58 10.73 -16.04
N LEU A 107 0.64 10.14 -15.31
CA LEU A 107 0.24 10.62 -13.99
C LEU A 107 1.41 10.60 -12.99
N ILE A 108 2.12 9.48 -12.90
CA ILE A 108 3.20 9.33 -11.91
C ILE A 108 4.51 10.01 -12.36
N LEU A 109 4.85 9.94 -13.65
CA LEU A 109 6.12 10.46 -14.16
C LEU A 109 6.07 11.93 -14.62
N GLY A 110 4.87 12.47 -14.84
CA GLY A 110 4.66 13.75 -15.55
C GLY A 110 4.46 13.52 -17.05
N ALA A 111 3.56 14.30 -17.66
CA ALA A 111 3.24 14.18 -19.08
C ALA A 111 4.43 14.56 -20.00
N ASP A 112 5.32 15.40 -19.51
CA ASP A 112 6.56 15.89 -20.13
C ASP A 112 7.80 15.06 -19.73
N SER A 113 7.61 13.91 -19.07
CA SER A 113 8.72 13.06 -18.61
C SER A 113 9.67 12.68 -19.75
N PRO A 114 10.97 13.02 -19.66
CA PRO A 114 11.96 12.59 -20.64
C PRO A 114 12.05 11.07 -20.76
N ALA A 115 11.80 10.32 -19.69
CA ALA A 115 11.81 8.86 -19.74
C ALA A 115 10.72 8.29 -20.67
N ILE A 116 9.54 8.93 -20.70
CA ILE A 116 8.46 8.56 -21.63
C ILE A 116 8.85 8.94 -23.06
N ALA A 117 9.29 10.17 -23.27
CA ALA A 117 9.69 10.67 -24.60
C ALA A 117 10.85 9.86 -25.22
N GLU A 118 11.79 9.41 -24.39
CA GLU A 118 12.93 8.56 -24.76
C GLU A 118 12.54 7.07 -24.84
N ASN A 119 11.27 6.69 -24.71
CA ASN A 119 10.77 5.30 -24.77
C ASN A 119 11.47 4.33 -23.81
N ARG A 120 11.79 4.80 -22.60
CA ARG A 120 12.50 4.06 -21.54
C ARG A 120 11.58 3.48 -20.47
N VAL A 121 10.26 3.62 -20.60
CA VAL A 121 9.30 3.20 -19.57
C VAL A 121 8.50 1.99 -20.06
N ALA A 122 8.62 0.88 -19.35
CA ALA A 122 7.78 -0.30 -19.55
C ALA A 122 6.65 -0.24 -18.52
N SER A 123 5.41 -0.14 -18.99
CA SER A 123 4.23 -0.05 -18.11
C SER A 123 3.30 -1.22 -18.34
N VAL A 124 2.96 -1.95 -17.28
CA VAL A 124 2.01 -3.06 -17.32
C VAL A 124 0.94 -2.83 -16.26
N GLN A 125 -0.32 -3.08 -16.63
CA GLN A 125 -1.43 -3.07 -15.67
C GLN A 125 -1.30 -4.27 -14.73
N THR A 126 -1.60 -4.07 -13.46
CA THR A 126 -1.46 -5.10 -12.41
C THR A 126 -2.69 -5.14 -11.50
N ILE A 127 -2.76 -6.16 -10.64
CA ILE A 127 -3.79 -6.30 -9.59
C ILE A 127 -3.48 -5.34 -8.43
N SER A 128 -3.66 -4.05 -8.70
CA SER A 128 -3.36 -2.93 -7.81
C SER A 128 -1.90 -2.88 -7.36
N GLY A 129 -1.60 -2.08 -6.33
CA GLY A 129 -0.25 -1.95 -5.79
C GLY A 129 0.33 -3.27 -5.26
N THR A 130 -0.52 -4.16 -4.73
CA THR A 130 -0.08 -5.49 -4.26
C THR A 130 0.42 -6.36 -5.42
N GLY A 131 -0.33 -6.40 -6.53
CA GLY A 131 0.09 -7.09 -7.75
C GLY A 131 1.33 -6.47 -8.36
N ALA A 132 1.43 -5.13 -8.37
CA ALA A 132 2.64 -4.43 -8.83
C ALA A 132 3.88 -4.77 -7.98
N ASN A 133 3.74 -4.79 -6.65
CA ASN A 133 4.82 -5.18 -5.74
C ASN A 133 5.25 -6.64 -6.00
N HIS A 134 4.29 -7.55 -6.14
CA HIS A 134 4.58 -8.96 -6.41
C HIS A 134 5.29 -9.15 -7.76
N LEU A 135 4.74 -8.58 -8.83
CA LEU A 135 5.33 -8.68 -10.17
C LEU A 135 6.74 -8.05 -10.21
N GLY A 136 6.93 -6.89 -9.56
CA GLY A 136 8.25 -6.26 -9.42
C GLY A 136 9.23 -7.14 -8.64
N ALA A 137 8.77 -7.81 -7.57
CA ALA A 137 9.59 -8.72 -6.77
C ALA A 137 9.98 -9.98 -7.56
N VAL A 138 9.05 -10.58 -8.31
CA VAL A 138 9.34 -11.71 -9.22
C VAL A 138 10.31 -11.29 -10.33
N PHE A 139 10.12 -10.10 -10.90
CA PHE A 139 11.03 -9.57 -11.91
C PHE A 139 12.46 -9.41 -11.37
N LEU A 140 12.63 -8.81 -10.18
CA LEU A 140 13.93 -8.71 -9.53
C LEU A 140 14.52 -10.09 -9.20
N GLN A 141 13.70 -11.03 -8.71
CA GLN A 141 14.15 -12.38 -8.39
C GLN A 141 14.75 -13.10 -9.59
N ARG A 142 14.14 -12.93 -10.77
CA ARG A 142 14.57 -13.60 -12.01
C ARG A 142 15.75 -12.91 -12.69
N PHE A 143 15.77 -11.57 -12.69
CA PHE A 143 16.63 -10.82 -13.61
C PHE A 143 17.64 -9.91 -12.93
N TYR A 144 17.44 -9.52 -11.67
CA TYR A 144 18.43 -8.71 -10.96
C TYR A 144 19.68 -9.55 -10.67
N GLN A 145 20.84 -9.05 -11.09
CA GLN A 145 22.09 -9.80 -11.11
C GLN A 145 22.79 -9.79 -9.75
N TYR A 146 22.09 -10.18 -8.67
CA TYR A 146 22.58 -10.15 -7.28
C TYR A 146 24.01 -10.73 -7.15
N GLN A 147 24.24 -11.92 -7.74
CA GLN A 147 25.54 -12.59 -7.70
C GLN A 147 26.63 -11.82 -8.46
N ALA A 148 26.33 -11.30 -9.65
CA ALA A 148 27.30 -10.53 -10.44
C ALA A 148 27.66 -9.20 -9.77
N PHE A 149 26.72 -8.62 -9.02
CA PHE A 149 26.94 -7.40 -8.23
C PHE A 149 27.54 -7.66 -6.84
N GLY A 150 27.78 -8.92 -6.45
CA GLY A 150 28.35 -9.27 -5.15
C GLY A 150 27.45 -8.95 -3.94
N VAL A 151 26.14 -8.83 -4.17
CA VAL A 151 25.12 -8.56 -3.16
C VAL A 151 24.26 -9.79 -2.88
N ASP A 152 23.81 -9.92 -1.65
CA ASP A 152 22.87 -10.98 -1.28
C ASP A 152 21.51 -10.74 -1.94
N ARG A 153 20.74 -11.82 -2.18
CA ARG A 153 19.36 -11.72 -2.69
C ARG A 153 18.44 -11.17 -1.60
N GLN A 154 18.52 -9.88 -1.37
CA GLN A 154 17.80 -9.17 -0.33
C GLN A 154 17.27 -7.83 -0.81
N ILE A 155 16.28 -7.32 -0.08
CA ILE A 155 15.75 -5.97 -0.25
C ILE A 155 15.69 -5.26 1.09
N TYR A 156 16.18 -4.03 1.12
CA TYR A 156 16.09 -3.17 2.29
C TYR A 156 14.71 -2.52 2.35
N ILE A 157 14.01 -2.64 3.47
CA ILE A 157 12.66 -2.11 3.71
C ILE A 157 12.62 -1.28 5.00
N SER A 158 11.79 -0.24 5.04
CA SER A 158 11.72 0.65 6.20
C SER A 158 11.29 -0.09 7.47
N ASN A 159 11.80 0.34 8.62
CA ASN A 159 11.31 -0.12 9.92
C ASN A 159 10.56 0.99 10.66
N PRO A 160 9.23 0.86 10.85
CA PRO A 160 8.35 -0.18 10.30
C PRO A 160 7.99 0.09 8.83
N THR A 161 7.25 -0.84 8.19
CA THR A 161 6.71 -0.70 6.83
C THR A 161 5.31 -1.31 6.73
N TRP A 162 4.66 -1.25 5.55
CA TRP A 162 3.43 -1.98 5.30
C TRP A 162 3.69 -3.48 5.45
N ALA A 163 3.00 -4.13 6.39
CA ALA A 163 3.30 -5.50 6.82
C ALA A 163 3.43 -6.51 5.66
N ASN A 164 2.62 -6.34 4.61
CA ASN A 164 2.61 -7.26 3.48
C ASN A 164 3.86 -7.16 2.59
N HIS A 165 4.69 -6.11 2.67
CA HIS A 165 5.99 -6.07 1.98
C HIS A 165 6.84 -7.29 2.33
N LYS A 166 7.00 -7.57 3.63
CA LYS A 166 7.77 -8.72 4.11
C LYS A 166 7.20 -10.05 3.57
N ALA A 167 5.88 -10.20 3.57
CA ALA A 167 5.22 -11.40 3.05
C ALA A 167 5.43 -11.59 1.54
N ILE A 168 5.30 -10.52 0.75
CA ILE A 168 5.51 -10.55 -0.71
C ILE A 168 6.95 -10.98 -1.04
N PHE A 169 7.95 -10.32 -0.45
CA PHE A 169 9.35 -10.62 -0.77
C PHE A 169 9.78 -12.01 -0.29
N ASN A 170 9.33 -12.44 0.90
CA ASN A 170 9.59 -13.81 1.38
C ASN A 170 8.98 -14.86 0.45
N THR A 171 7.77 -14.64 -0.07
CA THR A 171 7.09 -15.59 -0.98
C THR A 171 7.88 -15.81 -2.27
N VAL A 172 8.59 -14.81 -2.76
CA VAL A 172 9.44 -14.93 -3.96
C VAL A 172 10.89 -15.27 -3.63
N GLY A 173 11.25 -15.49 -2.36
CA GLY A 173 12.62 -15.83 -1.96
C GLY A 173 13.63 -14.68 -2.05
N ILE A 174 13.18 -13.43 -1.88
CA ILE A 174 14.04 -12.27 -1.63
C ILE A 174 13.97 -11.94 -0.15
N LYS A 175 15.11 -11.91 0.54
CA LYS A 175 15.15 -11.66 1.99
C LYS A 175 14.86 -10.18 2.30
N PRO A 176 13.78 -9.84 3.03
CA PRO A 176 13.60 -8.48 3.52
C PRO A 176 14.58 -8.19 4.67
N VAL A 177 15.23 -7.03 4.61
CA VAL A 177 16.15 -6.51 5.63
C VAL A 177 15.66 -5.14 6.08
N ASP A 178 15.46 -4.96 7.38
CA ASP A 178 14.95 -3.71 7.92
C ASP A 178 16.04 -2.62 7.91
N TYR A 179 15.69 -1.38 7.54
CA TYR A 179 16.51 -0.18 7.77
C TYR A 179 15.80 0.80 8.73
N PRO A 180 16.54 1.54 9.57
CA PRO A 180 15.94 2.53 10.48
C PRO A 180 15.19 3.61 9.68
N TYR A 181 13.97 3.93 10.11
CA TYR A 181 13.13 4.92 9.44
C TYR A 181 12.32 5.76 10.41
N TYR A 182 11.64 5.14 11.37
CA TYR A 182 10.84 5.86 12.36
C TYR A 182 11.50 5.79 13.73
N ASP A 183 11.76 6.94 14.34
CA ASP A 183 12.21 7.03 15.72
C ASP A 183 11.00 7.23 16.65
N ALA A 184 10.72 6.23 17.49
CA ALA A 184 9.62 6.28 18.45
C ALA A 184 9.80 7.33 19.55
N LYS A 185 11.04 7.79 19.82
CA LYS A 185 11.30 8.85 20.81
C LYS A 185 10.89 10.22 20.28
N THR A 186 11.19 10.50 19.02
CA THR A 186 10.87 11.79 18.37
C THR A 186 9.57 11.76 17.56
N ILE A 187 9.01 10.57 17.32
CA ILE A 187 7.83 10.32 16.48
C ILE A 187 8.03 10.91 15.06
N ALA A 188 9.27 10.85 14.58
CA ALA A 188 9.73 11.48 13.33
C ALA A 188 10.65 10.54 12.53
N LEU A 189 11.19 11.05 11.43
CA LEU A 189 12.09 10.31 10.55
C LEU A 189 13.46 10.18 11.23
N ASP A 190 13.92 8.95 11.42
CA ASP A 190 15.32 8.63 11.72
C ASP A 190 16.16 8.78 10.44
N PHE A 191 16.37 10.03 10.03
CA PHE A 191 17.07 10.34 8.78
C PHE A 191 18.54 9.94 8.82
N GLU A 192 19.17 10.06 10.00
CA GLU A 192 20.56 9.65 10.20
C GLU A 192 20.71 8.13 10.08
N GLY A 193 19.87 7.36 10.80
CA GLY A 193 19.87 5.89 10.70
C GLY A 193 19.56 5.39 9.29
N PHE A 194 18.62 6.04 8.60
CA PHE A 194 18.28 5.71 7.22
C PHE A 194 19.49 5.96 6.28
N THR A 195 20.05 7.17 6.28
CA THR A 195 21.17 7.52 5.38
C THR A 195 22.47 6.78 5.73
N SER A 196 22.69 6.47 7.00
CA SER A 196 23.80 5.62 7.45
C SER A 196 23.69 4.21 6.85
N THR A 197 22.47 3.64 6.85
CA THR A 197 22.23 2.33 6.22
C THR A 197 22.48 2.36 4.71
N LEU A 198 22.02 3.40 4.01
CA LEU A 198 22.28 3.56 2.57
C LEU A 198 23.80 3.59 2.28
N LYS A 199 24.57 4.36 3.04
CA LYS A 199 26.03 4.49 2.85
C LYS A 199 26.78 3.20 3.13
N GLN A 200 26.38 2.46 4.17
CA GLN A 200 27.03 1.22 4.60
C GLN A 200 26.62 0.00 3.76
N ALA A 201 25.43 0.01 3.16
CA ALA A 201 24.99 -1.06 2.29
C ALA A 201 26.00 -1.26 1.13
N LYS A 202 26.16 -2.51 0.71
CA LYS A 202 26.96 -2.82 -0.48
C LYS A 202 26.41 -2.04 -1.68
N ASN A 203 27.30 -1.58 -2.55
CA ASN A 203 26.89 -0.96 -3.81
C ASN A 203 25.92 -1.90 -4.55
N GLN A 204 25.02 -1.35 -5.37
CA GLN A 204 23.98 -2.13 -6.07
C GLN A 204 23.02 -2.90 -5.14
N SER A 205 22.84 -2.47 -3.89
CA SER A 205 21.73 -2.95 -3.05
C SER A 205 20.36 -2.43 -3.55
N VAL A 206 19.30 -3.19 -3.27
CA VAL A 206 17.89 -2.86 -3.61
C VAL A 206 17.18 -2.29 -2.38
N PHE A 207 16.52 -1.14 -2.53
CA PHE A 207 15.77 -0.48 -1.45
C PHE A 207 14.32 -0.24 -1.85
N LEU A 208 13.39 -0.67 -1.00
CA LEU A 208 11.98 -0.26 -1.09
C LEU A 208 11.77 1.10 -0.45
N LEU A 209 11.15 2.00 -1.20
CA LEU A 209 10.86 3.38 -0.81
C LEU A 209 9.35 3.63 -0.97
N HIS A 210 8.72 4.22 0.05
CA HIS A 210 7.37 4.74 -0.09
C HIS A 210 7.47 6.10 -0.78
N ALA A 211 6.73 6.31 -1.86
CA ALA A 211 6.81 7.57 -2.63
C ALA A 211 6.35 8.79 -1.80
N CYS A 212 5.28 8.60 -1.02
CA CYS A 212 4.70 9.56 -0.08
C CYS A 212 3.69 8.84 0.83
N ALA A 213 3.23 9.52 1.88
CA ALA A 213 2.34 9.03 2.92
C ALA A 213 2.75 7.66 3.44
N HIS A 214 3.99 7.56 3.94
CA HIS A 214 4.57 6.31 4.42
C HIS A 214 3.60 5.52 5.31
N ASN A 215 3.34 4.26 4.95
CA ASN A 215 2.49 3.37 5.73
C ASN A 215 3.39 2.44 6.57
N PRO A 216 3.32 2.47 7.91
CA PRO A 216 2.21 2.98 8.73
C PRO A 216 2.37 4.35 9.39
N THR A 217 3.52 5.02 9.25
CA THR A 217 3.92 6.11 10.16
C THR A 217 3.30 7.47 9.81
N GLY A 218 2.98 7.71 8.54
CA GLY A 218 2.67 9.04 8.01
C GLY A 218 3.87 10.00 7.96
N VAL A 219 5.08 9.52 8.22
CA VAL A 219 6.30 10.34 8.20
C VAL A 219 6.98 10.20 6.85
N ASP A 220 7.17 11.29 6.13
CA ASP A 220 7.88 11.32 4.85
C ASP A 220 9.15 12.18 4.93
N PRO A 221 10.21 11.86 4.15
CA PRO A 221 11.34 12.75 4.00
C PRO A 221 10.94 14.07 3.33
N THR A 222 11.60 15.16 3.71
CA THR A 222 11.49 16.44 3.00
C THR A 222 12.12 16.34 1.60
N GLN A 223 11.87 17.32 0.72
CA GLN A 223 12.51 17.36 -0.60
C GLN A 223 14.04 17.42 -0.49
N GLU A 224 14.57 18.17 0.48
CA GLU A 224 16.00 18.27 0.76
C GLU A 224 16.58 16.93 1.21
N GLN A 225 15.85 16.19 2.04
CA GLN A 225 16.23 14.85 2.46
C GLN A 225 16.18 13.87 1.29
N TRP A 226 15.15 13.94 0.45
CA TRP A 226 15.05 13.12 -0.77
C TRP A 226 16.20 13.39 -1.76
N LYS A 227 16.65 14.64 -1.92
CA LYS A 227 17.83 14.96 -2.74
C LYS A 227 19.07 14.24 -2.20
N GLN A 228 19.31 14.31 -0.90
CA GLN A 228 20.44 13.62 -0.25
C GLN A 228 20.35 12.09 -0.39
N ILE A 229 19.15 11.52 -0.24
CA ILE A 229 18.92 10.09 -0.48
C ILE A 229 19.27 9.75 -1.94
N ALA A 230 18.77 10.53 -2.92
CA ALA A 230 19.05 10.31 -4.33
C ALA A 230 20.56 10.41 -4.65
N ASP A 231 21.28 11.33 -4.01
CA ASP A 231 22.74 11.45 -4.17
C ASP A 231 23.47 10.17 -3.73
N ILE A 232 23.06 9.59 -2.59
CA ILE A 232 23.61 8.31 -2.13
C ILE A 232 23.25 7.17 -3.09
N PHE A 233 22.02 7.14 -3.63
CA PHE A 233 21.63 6.13 -4.63
C PHE A 233 22.51 6.19 -5.89
N VAL A 234 22.86 7.41 -6.34
CA VAL A 234 23.80 7.60 -7.45
C VAL A 234 25.19 7.11 -7.09
N GLU A 235 25.74 7.53 -5.93
CA GLU A 235 27.09 7.14 -5.47
C GLU A 235 27.24 5.63 -5.32
N LYS A 236 26.22 4.98 -4.76
CA LYS A 236 26.22 3.56 -4.43
C LYS A 236 25.65 2.67 -5.53
N ALA A 237 25.17 3.28 -6.63
CA ALA A 237 24.46 2.60 -7.72
C ALA A 237 23.30 1.71 -7.22
N HIS A 238 22.57 2.16 -6.19
CA HIS A 238 21.46 1.41 -5.62
C HIS A 238 20.26 1.35 -6.56
N PHE A 239 19.44 0.30 -6.40
CA PHE A 239 18.18 0.15 -7.13
C PHE A 239 17.00 0.64 -6.27
N ALA A 240 16.18 1.53 -6.83
CA ALA A 240 15.00 2.07 -6.15
C ALA A 240 13.72 1.29 -6.53
N PHE A 241 13.08 0.70 -5.53
CA PHE A 241 11.78 0.05 -5.65
C PHE A 241 10.73 0.95 -5.00
N PHE A 242 10.01 1.76 -5.78
CA PHE A 242 9.01 2.66 -5.23
C PHE A 242 7.65 1.97 -5.06
N ASP A 243 7.04 2.09 -3.88
CA ASP A 243 5.60 1.86 -3.67
C ASP A 243 4.87 3.22 -3.62
N CYS A 244 3.92 3.42 -4.53
CA CYS A 244 3.11 4.62 -4.68
C CYS A 244 1.61 4.28 -4.63
N ALA A 245 1.04 4.31 -3.42
CA ALA A 245 -0.37 3.99 -3.19
C ALA A 245 -1.26 5.19 -2.86
N TYR A 246 -0.68 6.38 -2.65
CA TYR A 246 -1.37 7.53 -2.06
C TYR A 246 -1.20 8.85 -2.85
N GLN A 247 -0.75 8.80 -4.12
CA GLN A 247 -0.54 10.01 -4.94
C GLN A 247 -1.80 10.89 -4.99
N GLY A 248 -1.65 12.16 -4.61
CA GLY A 248 -2.70 13.17 -4.47
C GLY A 248 -3.48 13.07 -3.16
N PHE A 249 -3.61 11.87 -2.59
CA PHE A 249 -4.34 11.62 -1.35
C PHE A 249 -3.52 11.97 -0.10
N ALA A 250 -2.21 12.22 -0.25
CA ALA A 250 -1.33 12.59 0.84
C ALA A 250 -1.42 14.10 1.12
N SER A 251 -1.20 14.93 0.10
CA SER A 251 -1.19 16.39 0.24
C SER A 251 -2.37 17.13 -0.42
N GLY A 252 -3.20 16.43 -1.20
CA GLY A 252 -4.18 17.06 -2.10
C GLY A 252 -3.60 17.45 -3.46
N ASP A 253 -2.30 17.21 -3.69
CA ASP A 253 -1.57 17.60 -4.90
C ASP A 253 -0.85 16.40 -5.52
N LEU A 254 -1.21 16.08 -6.76
CA LEU A 254 -0.70 14.92 -7.49
C LEU A 254 0.80 15.02 -7.82
N ASP A 255 1.28 16.23 -8.09
CA ASP A 255 2.67 16.48 -8.50
C ASP A 255 3.59 16.53 -7.30
N ARG A 256 3.15 17.18 -6.21
CA ARG A 256 3.86 17.16 -4.93
C ARG A 256 4.05 15.74 -4.43
N ASP A 257 3.01 14.90 -4.52
CA ASP A 257 3.05 13.53 -4.03
C ASP A 257 3.85 12.57 -4.93
N ALA A 258 4.09 12.95 -6.19
CA ALA A 258 4.95 12.22 -7.13
C ALA A 258 6.39 12.74 -7.18
N TRP A 259 6.70 13.82 -6.46
CA TRP A 259 7.95 14.56 -6.60
C TRP A 259 9.18 13.68 -6.37
N ALA A 260 9.19 12.83 -5.34
CA ALA A 260 10.32 11.95 -5.04
C ALA A 260 10.60 10.97 -6.19
N VAL A 261 9.56 10.37 -6.76
CA VAL A 261 9.67 9.46 -7.91
C VAL A 261 10.24 10.20 -9.11
N ARG A 262 9.68 11.38 -9.45
CA ARG A 262 10.14 12.19 -10.59
C ARG A 262 11.58 12.68 -10.40
N HIS A 263 11.95 13.03 -9.17
CA HIS A 263 13.32 13.40 -8.85
C HIS A 263 14.28 12.24 -9.14
N PHE A 264 13.98 11.03 -8.67
CA PHE A 264 14.80 9.83 -8.92
C PHE A 264 14.88 9.50 -10.42
N VAL A 265 13.76 9.60 -11.15
CA VAL A 265 13.74 9.37 -12.61
C VAL A 265 14.59 10.40 -13.37
N SER A 266 14.67 11.65 -12.89
CA SER A 266 15.54 12.67 -13.50
C SER A 266 17.03 12.38 -13.28
N ARG A 267 17.38 11.62 -12.23
CA ARG A 267 18.73 11.07 -12.01
C ARG A 267 18.92 9.81 -12.84
N LYS A 268 19.14 9.97 -14.15
CA LYS A 268 19.24 8.87 -15.14
C LYS A 268 20.11 7.67 -14.77
N SER A 269 21.04 7.82 -13.82
CA SER A 269 21.91 6.76 -13.31
C SER A 269 21.27 5.87 -12.22
N ILE A 270 20.08 6.21 -11.71
CA ILE A 270 19.38 5.40 -10.71
C ILE A 270 18.45 4.41 -11.41
N PRO A 271 18.72 3.09 -11.38
CA PRO A 271 17.77 2.10 -11.87
C PRO A 271 16.59 1.99 -10.91
N LEU A 272 15.36 1.94 -11.45
CA LEU A 272 14.17 1.94 -10.63
C LEU A 272 12.95 1.26 -11.25
N LEU A 273 12.03 0.88 -10.37
CA LEU A 273 10.65 0.54 -10.70
C LEU A 273 9.67 1.24 -9.76
N ILE A 274 8.41 1.34 -10.18
CA ILE A 274 7.35 2.05 -9.47
C ILE A 274 6.10 1.18 -9.46
N CYS A 275 5.62 0.82 -8.28
CA CYS A 275 4.38 0.14 -8.03
C CYS A 275 3.28 1.17 -7.75
N GLN A 276 2.38 1.39 -8.70
CA GLN A 276 1.31 2.38 -8.60
C GLN A 276 -0.03 1.71 -8.27
N SER A 277 -0.76 2.24 -7.29
CA SER A 277 -2.11 1.79 -6.93
C SER A 277 -3.16 2.87 -7.14
N PHE A 278 -4.32 2.48 -7.67
CA PHE A 278 -5.51 3.34 -7.74
C PHE A 278 -6.55 3.05 -6.66
N ALA A 279 -6.19 2.23 -5.66
CA ALA A 279 -7.15 1.79 -4.65
C ALA A 279 -7.64 2.94 -3.75
N LYS A 280 -6.78 3.93 -3.46
CA LYS A 280 -7.08 5.00 -2.50
C LYS A 280 -7.48 6.29 -3.20
N ASN A 281 -6.63 6.79 -4.09
CA ASN A 281 -6.85 8.04 -4.81
C ASN A 281 -8.07 8.00 -5.76
N ALA A 282 -8.42 6.83 -6.34
CA ALA A 282 -9.68 6.66 -7.07
C ALA A 282 -10.76 5.94 -6.24
N GLY A 283 -10.50 5.57 -4.99
CA GLY A 283 -11.45 4.82 -4.16
C GLY A 283 -11.82 3.42 -4.71
N LEU A 284 -11.06 2.89 -5.68
CA LEU A 284 -11.30 1.62 -6.35
C LEU A 284 -10.64 0.44 -5.63
N TYR A 285 -10.90 0.32 -4.32
CA TYR A 285 -10.26 -0.69 -3.45
C TYR A 285 -10.47 -2.12 -3.96
N GLY A 286 -11.71 -2.46 -4.30
CA GLY A 286 -12.15 -3.79 -4.70
C GLY A 286 -11.91 -4.12 -6.18
N GLU A 287 -11.80 -3.12 -7.04
CA GLU A 287 -11.56 -3.30 -8.48
C GLU A 287 -10.11 -3.69 -8.81
N ARG A 288 -9.23 -3.57 -7.81
CA ARG A 288 -7.82 -3.97 -7.89
C ARG A 288 -7.06 -3.34 -9.07
N VAL A 289 -7.25 -2.03 -9.29
CA VAL A 289 -6.58 -1.30 -10.38
C VAL A 289 -5.21 -0.79 -9.93
N GLY A 290 -4.19 -1.01 -10.75
CA GLY A 290 -2.81 -0.56 -10.54
C GLY A 290 -1.93 -0.78 -11.76
N ALA A 291 -0.68 -0.31 -11.67
CA ALA A 291 0.32 -0.45 -12.72
C ALA A 291 1.71 -0.66 -12.11
N LEU A 292 2.56 -1.40 -12.82
CA LEU A 292 4.00 -1.45 -12.58
C LEU A 292 4.68 -0.70 -13.71
N HIS A 293 5.58 0.22 -13.35
CA HIS A 293 6.44 0.93 -14.30
C HIS A 293 7.89 0.58 -14.02
N VAL A 294 8.64 0.17 -15.05
CA VAL A 294 10.10 -0.01 -14.95
C VAL A 294 10.76 1.02 -15.86
N VAL A 295 11.70 1.79 -15.32
CA VAL A 295 12.43 2.82 -16.07
C VAL A 295 13.81 2.27 -16.41
N SER A 296 13.98 1.93 -17.68
CA SER A 296 15.22 1.37 -18.23
C SER A 296 16.23 2.47 -18.57
N ALA A 297 17.50 2.11 -18.75
CA ALA A 297 18.52 3.08 -19.18
C ALA A 297 18.42 3.40 -20.68
N THR A 298 17.97 2.44 -21.50
CA THR A 298 17.81 2.61 -22.96
C THR A 298 16.48 2.00 -23.46
N PRO A 299 16.00 2.42 -24.65
CA PRO A 299 14.82 1.83 -25.30
C PRO A 299 14.95 0.33 -25.57
N GLU A 300 16.15 -0.14 -25.91
CA GLU A 300 16.41 -1.55 -26.25
C GLU A 300 16.26 -2.43 -25.01
N GLN A 301 16.80 -1.98 -23.87
CA GLN A 301 16.57 -2.64 -22.58
C GLN A 301 15.09 -2.62 -22.21
N ASN A 302 14.41 -1.50 -22.47
CA ASN A 302 12.99 -1.35 -22.17
C ASN A 302 12.12 -2.38 -22.90
N ALA A 303 12.40 -2.67 -24.17
CA ALA A 303 11.69 -3.70 -24.93
C ALA A 303 11.86 -5.10 -24.31
N ALA A 304 13.08 -5.46 -23.91
CA ALA A 304 13.36 -6.73 -23.22
C ALA A 304 12.62 -6.81 -21.88
N VAL A 305 12.70 -5.76 -21.06
CA VAL A 305 11.98 -5.66 -19.78
C VAL A 305 10.48 -5.85 -19.98
N PHE A 306 9.87 -5.12 -20.92
CA PHE A 306 8.44 -5.20 -21.19
C PHE A 306 7.99 -6.62 -21.59
N SER A 307 8.76 -7.30 -22.47
CA SER A 307 8.47 -8.68 -22.86
C SER A 307 8.53 -9.66 -21.69
N GLN A 308 9.47 -9.49 -20.76
CA GLN A 308 9.60 -10.36 -19.59
C GLN A 308 8.49 -10.12 -18.57
N LEU A 309 8.09 -8.86 -18.37
CA LEU A 309 6.93 -8.53 -17.53
C LEU A 309 5.65 -9.16 -18.11
N ALA A 310 5.46 -9.10 -19.43
CA ALA A 310 4.35 -9.78 -20.09
C ALA A 310 4.39 -11.31 -19.87
N ALA A 311 5.57 -11.93 -20.04
CA ALA A 311 5.72 -13.37 -19.85
C ALA A 311 5.42 -13.81 -18.41
N ILE A 312 5.88 -13.05 -17.39
CA ILE A 312 5.55 -13.31 -15.99
C ILE A 312 4.03 -13.19 -15.79
N GLN A 313 3.44 -12.06 -16.20
CA GLN A 313 2.01 -11.80 -16.01
C GLN A 313 1.12 -12.86 -16.69
N ARG A 314 1.51 -13.33 -17.88
CA ARG A 314 0.79 -14.40 -18.60
C ARG A 314 0.65 -15.68 -17.78
N SER A 315 1.68 -16.00 -16.98
CA SER A 315 1.71 -17.19 -16.13
C SER A 315 1.03 -17.01 -14.78
N GLU A 316 0.90 -15.77 -14.28
CA GLU A 316 0.30 -15.48 -12.98
C GLU A 316 -1.21 -15.27 -13.07
N ILE A 317 -1.67 -14.46 -14.03
CA ILE A 317 -3.07 -14.05 -14.14
C ILE A 317 -3.61 -14.06 -15.57
N SER A 318 -2.83 -14.52 -16.55
CA SER A 318 -3.12 -14.42 -17.99
C SER A 318 -3.14 -12.98 -18.51
N ASN A 319 -4.15 -12.20 -18.12
CA ASN A 319 -4.31 -10.78 -18.40
C ASN A 319 -5.11 -10.11 -17.25
N PRO A 320 -4.93 -8.81 -17.01
CA PRO A 320 -5.56 -8.13 -15.88
C PRO A 320 -7.03 -7.74 -16.15
N PRO A 321 -7.84 -7.47 -15.11
CA PRO A 321 -9.27 -7.19 -15.25
C PRO A 321 -9.55 -5.85 -15.96
N ALA A 322 -10.57 -5.81 -16.82
CA ALA A 322 -10.81 -4.67 -17.69
C ALA A 322 -11.57 -3.51 -17.04
N PHE A 323 -12.62 -3.79 -16.25
CA PHE A 323 -13.60 -2.79 -15.84
C PHE A 323 -12.98 -1.59 -15.09
N GLY A 324 -12.27 -1.85 -14.00
CA GLY A 324 -11.62 -0.78 -13.23
C GLY A 324 -10.56 -0.01 -14.04
N ALA A 325 -9.83 -0.67 -14.94
CA ALA A 325 -8.86 -0.01 -15.81
C ALA A 325 -9.53 0.89 -16.84
N ARG A 326 -10.68 0.50 -17.41
CA ARG A 326 -11.48 1.34 -18.30
C ARG A 326 -12.03 2.58 -17.56
N VAL A 327 -12.51 2.41 -16.32
CA VAL A 327 -12.95 3.53 -15.47
C VAL A 327 -11.80 4.52 -15.22
N VAL A 328 -10.63 4.05 -14.78
CA VAL A 328 -9.48 4.94 -14.54
C VAL A 328 -8.98 5.56 -15.84
N LYS A 329 -8.94 4.80 -16.95
CA LYS A 329 -8.61 5.34 -18.27
C LYS A 329 -9.52 6.51 -18.62
N MET A 330 -10.85 6.36 -18.50
CA MET A 330 -11.80 7.44 -18.77
C MET A 330 -11.50 8.66 -17.91
N ILE A 331 -11.31 8.47 -16.61
CA ILE A 331 -10.97 9.56 -15.68
C ILE A 331 -9.68 10.29 -16.08
N LEU A 332 -8.63 9.56 -16.46
CA LEU A 332 -7.32 10.15 -16.75
C LEU A 332 -7.22 10.74 -18.16
N THR A 333 -8.09 10.34 -19.10
CA THR A 333 -8.02 10.80 -20.51
C THR A 333 -9.12 11.79 -20.89
N ASP A 334 -10.20 11.88 -20.12
CA ASP A 334 -11.24 12.90 -20.32
C ASP A 334 -10.92 14.13 -19.44
N PRO A 335 -10.71 15.34 -20.01
CA PRO A 335 -10.35 16.52 -19.25
C PRO A 335 -11.37 16.92 -18.16
N SER A 336 -12.66 16.67 -18.40
CA SER A 336 -13.72 17.03 -17.45
C SER A 336 -13.77 16.07 -16.27
N LEU A 337 -13.65 14.76 -16.52
CA LEU A 337 -13.56 13.74 -15.47
C LEU A 337 -12.25 13.87 -14.69
N PHE A 338 -11.15 14.19 -15.36
CA PHE A 338 -9.87 14.42 -14.70
C PHE A 338 -9.94 15.59 -13.72
N ALA A 339 -10.51 16.72 -14.17
CA ALA A 339 -10.71 17.89 -13.31
C ALA A 339 -11.65 17.58 -12.14
N GLN A 340 -12.71 16.81 -12.35
CA GLN A 340 -13.58 16.37 -11.24
C GLN A 340 -12.83 15.44 -10.28
N TRP A 341 -12.04 14.49 -10.78
CA TRP A 341 -11.27 13.58 -9.95
C TRP A 341 -10.20 14.32 -9.12
N GLN A 342 -9.54 15.34 -9.67
CA GLN A 342 -8.64 16.20 -8.92
C GLN A 342 -9.34 16.88 -7.75
N LYS A 343 -10.56 17.40 -7.97
CA LYS A 343 -11.39 17.96 -6.89
C LYS A 343 -11.75 16.91 -5.84
N ASP A 344 -12.19 15.73 -6.27
CA ASP A 344 -12.53 14.63 -5.37
C ASP A 344 -11.32 14.27 -4.47
N VAL A 345 -10.12 14.16 -5.04
CA VAL A 345 -8.88 13.89 -4.31
C VAL A 345 -8.53 15.01 -3.33
N GLN A 346 -8.65 16.27 -3.75
CA GLN A 346 -8.43 17.45 -2.90
C GLN A 346 -9.40 17.50 -1.72
N GLU A 347 -10.69 17.22 -1.95
CA GLU A 347 -11.70 17.17 -0.89
C GLU A 347 -11.39 16.06 0.13
N MET A 348 -11.02 14.88 -0.35
CA MET A 348 -10.65 13.77 0.53
C MET A 348 -9.41 14.09 1.39
N ALA A 349 -8.36 14.64 0.78
CA ALA A 349 -7.15 15.04 1.49
C ALA A 349 -7.44 16.18 2.48
N GLY A 350 -8.20 17.20 2.06
CA GLY A 350 -8.60 18.34 2.89
C GLY A 350 -9.40 17.92 4.12
N ARG A 351 -10.30 16.94 3.99
CA ARG A 351 -11.02 16.38 5.14
C ARG A 351 -10.07 15.68 6.13
N ILE A 352 -9.11 14.88 5.64
CA ILE A 352 -8.12 14.22 6.49
C ILE A 352 -7.29 15.25 7.26
N ILE A 353 -6.82 16.30 6.59
CA ILE A 353 -6.09 17.42 7.19
C ILE A 353 -6.95 18.11 8.26
N THR A 354 -8.23 18.33 7.97
CA THR A 354 -9.18 18.93 8.92
C THR A 354 -9.33 18.04 10.17
N MET A 355 -9.47 16.72 10.01
CA MET A 355 -9.55 15.78 11.15
C MET A 355 -8.26 15.71 11.96
N ARG A 356 -7.09 15.85 11.32
CA ARG A 356 -5.81 16.01 12.03
C ARG A 356 -5.82 17.26 12.90
N GLN A 357 -6.23 18.39 12.33
CA GLN A 357 -6.34 19.65 13.08
C GLN A 357 -7.33 19.55 14.24
N SER A 358 -8.53 19.00 14.00
CA SER A 358 -9.54 18.83 15.04
C SER A 358 -9.05 17.92 16.17
N LEU A 359 -8.44 16.77 15.86
CA LEU A 359 -7.89 15.88 16.88
C LEU A 359 -6.79 16.57 17.69
N PHE A 360 -5.86 17.27 17.02
CA PHE A 360 -4.80 18.01 17.68
C PHE A 360 -5.35 19.10 18.62
N ASP A 361 -6.31 19.90 18.17
CA ASP A 361 -6.92 20.97 18.97
C ASP A 361 -7.67 20.41 20.17
N LEU A 362 -8.39 19.30 20.00
CA LEU A 362 -9.08 18.62 21.10
C LEU A 362 -8.07 18.15 22.16
N LEU A 363 -7.00 17.48 21.76
CA LEU A 363 -5.98 16.96 22.69
C LEU A 363 -5.22 18.10 23.39
N THR A 364 -4.83 19.15 22.67
CA THR A 364 -3.93 20.19 23.21
C THR A 364 -4.67 21.33 23.90
N LYS A 365 -5.81 21.78 23.36
CA LYS A 365 -6.52 22.97 23.85
C LYS A 365 -7.67 22.62 24.78
N LYS A 366 -8.47 21.60 24.43
CA LYS A 366 -9.66 21.23 25.20
C LYS A 366 -9.34 20.27 26.36
N PHE A 367 -8.74 19.12 26.06
CA PHE A 367 -8.43 18.10 27.07
C PHE A 367 -7.08 18.32 27.77
N GLN A 368 -6.19 19.12 27.16
CA GLN A 368 -4.84 19.38 27.66
C GLN A 368 -4.11 18.06 28.00
N THR A 369 -4.24 17.08 27.12
CA THR A 369 -3.74 15.72 27.29
C THR A 369 -2.21 15.74 27.44
N PRO A 370 -1.65 15.07 28.46
CA PRO A 370 -0.21 15.06 28.68
C PRO A 370 0.58 14.56 27.44
N GLY A 371 1.75 15.16 27.21
CA GLY A 371 2.64 14.80 26.10
C GLY A 371 2.63 15.82 24.95
N ASN A 372 3.38 15.50 23.89
CA ASN A 372 3.46 16.31 22.66
C ASN A 372 2.67 15.62 21.53
N TRP A 373 1.74 16.37 20.94
CA TRP A 373 0.83 15.90 19.88
C TRP A 373 1.08 16.53 18.50
N ASP A 374 2.14 17.34 18.33
CA ASP A 374 2.48 18.06 17.08
C ASP A 374 2.65 17.12 15.88
N HIS A 375 3.06 15.88 16.15
CA HIS A 375 3.24 14.85 15.13
C HIS A 375 1.96 14.57 14.35
N ILE A 376 0.77 14.75 14.94
CA ILE A 376 -0.52 14.59 14.26
C ILE A 376 -0.65 15.55 13.07
N LEU A 377 -0.09 16.76 13.19
CA LEU A 377 -0.10 17.78 12.13
C LEU A 377 1.07 17.63 11.15
N LYS A 378 2.24 17.20 11.63
CA LYS A 378 3.45 17.05 10.80
C LYS A 378 3.40 15.82 9.89
N GLN A 379 2.70 14.77 10.33
CA GLN A 379 2.53 13.55 9.54
C GLN A 379 1.49 13.74 8.42
N ILE A 380 1.71 13.06 7.29
CA ILE A 380 1.00 13.25 6.04
C ILE A 380 0.15 12.01 5.72
N GLY A 381 -0.94 12.23 4.97
CA GLY A 381 -1.76 11.18 4.41
C GLY A 381 -2.65 10.49 5.43
N MET A 382 -2.93 9.21 5.20
CA MET A 382 -4.05 8.52 5.85
C MET A 382 -3.79 8.11 7.29
N PHE A 383 -2.54 7.94 7.69
CA PHE A 383 -2.19 7.30 8.97
C PHE A 383 -1.38 8.21 9.87
N THR A 384 -1.50 7.97 11.17
CA THR A 384 -0.64 8.55 12.19
C THR A 384 -0.40 7.51 13.28
N PHE A 385 0.79 7.55 13.88
CA PHE A 385 1.04 6.89 15.14
C PHE A 385 0.76 7.86 16.28
N LEU A 386 -0.20 7.52 17.16
CA LEU A 386 -0.52 8.34 18.34
C LEU A 386 0.54 8.26 19.44
N GLY A 387 1.48 7.30 19.38
CA GLY A 387 2.47 7.09 20.44
C GLY A 387 1.92 6.40 21.70
N LEU A 388 0.72 5.82 21.64
CA LEU A 388 0.16 5.04 22.73
C LEU A 388 0.91 3.70 22.88
N ASN A 389 1.09 3.25 24.13
CA ASN A 389 1.63 1.92 24.37
C ASN A 389 0.56 0.83 24.12
N THR A 390 0.99 -0.43 24.04
CA THR A 390 0.09 -1.55 23.74
C THR A 390 -1.06 -1.71 24.74
N ASN A 391 -0.84 -1.43 26.03
CA ASN A 391 -1.91 -1.49 27.04
C ASN A 391 -2.95 -0.38 26.82
N GLN A 392 -2.51 0.84 26.54
CA GLN A 392 -3.39 1.95 26.18
C GLN A 392 -4.19 1.64 24.91
N CYS A 393 -3.57 1.09 23.86
CA CYS A 393 -4.28 0.66 22.65
C CYS A 393 -5.30 -0.44 22.95
N LYS A 394 -4.98 -1.39 23.83
CA LYS A 394 -5.90 -2.44 24.24
C LYS A 394 -7.14 -1.86 24.94
N ARG A 395 -6.95 -0.91 25.86
CA ARG A 395 -8.06 -0.24 26.57
C ARG A 395 -8.92 0.61 25.63
N MET A 396 -8.31 1.33 24.70
CA MET A 396 -9.03 2.04 23.63
C MET A 396 -9.96 1.10 22.85
N LEU A 397 -9.51 -0.13 22.56
CA LEU A 397 -10.28 -1.14 21.85
C LEU A 397 -11.36 -1.77 22.74
N GLU A 398 -11.00 -2.27 23.92
CA GLU A 398 -11.88 -3.09 24.79
C GLU A 398 -12.87 -2.26 25.61
N GLU A 399 -12.46 -1.11 26.12
CA GLU A 399 -13.31 -0.24 26.94
C GLU A 399 -13.92 0.90 26.10
N GLY A 400 -13.16 1.42 25.14
CA GLY A 400 -13.56 2.55 24.30
C GLY A 400 -14.26 2.18 23.00
N HIS A 401 -14.26 0.90 22.62
CA HIS A 401 -14.79 0.45 21.32
C HIS A 401 -14.16 1.20 20.13
N ILE A 402 -12.91 1.65 20.27
CA ILE A 402 -12.13 2.34 19.25
C ILE A 402 -11.12 1.36 18.67
N TYR A 403 -11.38 0.92 17.45
CA TYR A 403 -10.60 -0.10 16.76
C TYR A 403 -9.39 0.53 16.10
N LEU A 404 -8.25 0.45 16.78
CA LEU A 404 -6.92 0.82 16.31
C LEU A 404 -5.96 -0.37 16.38
N THR A 405 -4.80 -0.23 15.75
CA THR A 405 -3.77 -1.28 15.81
C THR A 405 -3.01 -1.25 17.15
N ALA A 406 -2.45 -2.39 17.57
CA ALA A 406 -1.74 -2.54 18.84
C ALA A 406 -0.42 -1.73 18.94
N ASN A 407 0.09 -1.23 17.82
CA ASN A 407 1.24 -0.32 17.75
C ASN A 407 0.81 1.14 17.59
N SER A 408 -0.43 1.48 17.95
CA SER A 408 -0.95 2.84 17.98
C SER A 408 -1.17 3.51 16.61
N ARG A 409 -1.13 2.76 15.49
CA ARG A 409 -1.53 3.32 14.19
C ARG A 409 -3.04 3.51 14.18
N ILE A 410 -3.47 4.71 13.80
CA ILE A 410 -4.85 5.01 13.43
C ILE A 410 -4.94 5.48 11.99
N SER A 411 -6.10 5.25 11.36
CA SER A 411 -6.50 5.86 10.12
C SER A 411 -7.28 7.14 10.41
N MET A 412 -6.71 8.28 10.01
CA MET A 412 -7.36 9.60 10.10
C MET A 412 -8.63 9.67 9.27
N ALA A 413 -8.75 8.81 8.25
CA ALA A 413 -9.95 8.75 7.43
C ALA A 413 -11.16 8.14 8.15
N GLY A 414 -10.97 7.44 9.28
CA GLY A 414 -12.06 6.94 10.13
C GLY A 414 -12.63 8.00 11.08
N LEU A 415 -11.94 9.13 11.26
CA LEU A 415 -12.42 10.24 12.06
C LEU A 415 -13.46 11.05 11.30
N THR A 416 -14.45 11.55 12.02
CA THR A 416 -15.53 12.41 11.52
C THR A 416 -15.78 13.53 12.51
N THR A 417 -16.52 14.56 12.10
CA THR A 417 -16.95 15.63 13.02
C THR A 417 -17.80 15.10 14.18
N ASN A 418 -18.39 13.90 14.01
CA ASN A 418 -19.30 13.30 14.99
C ASN A 418 -18.57 12.39 15.99
N ASN A 419 -17.35 11.92 15.69
CA ASN A 419 -16.64 10.96 16.54
C ASN A 419 -15.27 11.46 17.05
N VAL A 420 -14.69 12.51 16.45
CA VAL A 420 -13.32 12.94 16.77
C VAL A 420 -13.18 13.36 18.24
N GLU A 421 -14.20 13.99 18.81
CA GLU A 421 -14.21 14.35 20.23
C GLU A 421 -14.27 13.11 21.14
N TYR A 422 -15.07 12.10 20.79
CA TYR A 422 -15.13 10.85 21.53
C TYR A 422 -13.76 10.14 21.53
N VAL A 423 -13.12 10.06 20.36
CA VAL A 423 -11.78 9.48 20.24
C VAL A 423 -10.76 10.27 21.06
N ALA A 424 -10.75 11.60 20.97
CA ALA A 424 -9.84 12.44 21.75
C ALA A 424 -10.04 12.28 23.27
N SER A 425 -11.28 12.16 23.73
CA SER A 425 -11.58 11.94 25.15
C SER A 425 -11.04 10.62 25.67
N TRP A 426 -11.06 9.56 24.84
CA TRP A 426 -10.50 8.26 25.20
C TRP A 426 -8.98 8.26 25.18
N ILE A 427 -8.36 8.94 24.20
CA ILE A 427 -6.90 9.15 24.19
C ILE A 427 -6.47 9.85 25.48
N ASP A 428 -7.14 10.93 25.88
CA ASP A 428 -6.86 11.62 27.14
C ASP A 428 -6.95 10.69 28.35
N LYS A 429 -8.06 9.94 28.43
CA LYS A 429 -8.32 8.98 29.52
C LYS A 429 -7.20 7.95 29.66
N VAL A 430 -6.81 7.26 28.58
CA VAL A 430 -5.80 6.19 28.65
C VAL A 430 -4.38 6.72 28.86
N VAL A 431 -4.10 7.97 28.47
CA VAL A 431 -2.81 8.62 28.73
C VAL A 431 -2.66 9.01 30.19
N ARG A 432 -3.73 9.49 30.84
CA ARG A 432 -3.70 9.87 32.26
C ARG A 432 -3.76 8.68 33.20
N ASP A 433 -4.57 7.69 32.86
CA ASP A 433 -4.81 6.52 33.69
C ASP A 433 -3.93 5.36 33.20
N ASN A 434 -2.65 5.31 33.60
CA ASN A 434 -1.71 4.26 33.19
C ASN A 434 -1.93 2.90 33.89
N LYS A 435 -3.17 2.61 34.33
CA LYS A 435 -3.53 1.32 34.94
C LYS A 435 -3.31 0.14 34.00
#